data_AF-A0AAN8PAQ1-F1
#
_entry.id   AF-A0AAN8PAQ1-F1
#
_cell.length_a   1.000
_cell.length_b   1.000
_cell.length_c   1.000
_cell.angle_alpha   90.00
_cell.angle_beta   90.00
_cell.angle_gamma   90.00
#
_symmetry.space_group_name_H-M   'P 1'
#
loop_
_entity.id
_entity.type
_entity.pdbx_description
1 polymer ?
#
loop_
_entity_poly.entity_id
_entity_poly.type
_entity_poly.pdbx_seq_one_letter_code
_entity_poly.pdbx_strand_id
1 'polypeptide(L)'
;MTQEITGAKLPSSMQVLRCMLYHIKEGATSNRTKFQAAKIVLSKIVVFYEKADIPMISELYACNKLVKLVENNQKLRDIPLDRRQTPSILKKVEIEKTALAKTCRLWPKKAEMKKI
;
A
#
# COMPACT_ATOMS: atom_id res chain seq x y z
N MET A 1 -9.03 -27.84 -16.56
CA MET A 1 -8.39 -27.93 -15.24
C MET A 1 -8.40 -26.55 -14.61
N THR A 2 -9.39 -26.25 -13.80
CA THR A 2 -9.48 -25.00 -13.04
C THR A 2 -8.51 -25.08 -11.88
N GLN A 3 -7.38 -24.38 -11.97
CA GLN A 3 -6.46 -24.22 -10.85
C GLN A 3 -7.21 -23.43 -9.76
N GLU A 4 -7.69 -24.13 -8.74
CA GLU A 4 -8.17 -23.54 -7.50
C GLU A 4 -6.98 -22.83 -6.83
N ILE A 5 -6.95 -21.50 -6.92
CA ILE A 5 -5.99 -20.68 -6.18
C ILE A 5 -6.37 -20.78 -4.71
N THR A 6 -5.85 -21.78 -4.01
CA THR A 6 -6.01 -21.97 -2.58
C THR A 6 -5.07 -21.01 -1.84
N GLY A 7 -5.65 -20.01 -1.20
CA GLY A 7 -4.93 -19.04 -0.36
C GLY A 7 -4.50 -17.77 -1.09
N ALA A 8 -5.45 -16.87 -1.38
CA ALA A 8 -5.11 -15.52 -1.82
C ALA A 8 -4.46 -14.74 -0.65
N LYS A 9 -3.12 -14.77 -0.59
CA LYS A 9 -2.38 -13.93 0.35
C LYS A 9 -2.64 -12.46 0.01
N LEU A 10 -3.12 -11.69 0.98
CA LEU A 10 -3.30 -10.26 0.82
C LEU A 10 -1.97 -9.56 0.45
N PRO A 11 -2.02 -8.53 -0.40
CA PRO A 11 -0.81 -7.85 -0.85
C PRO A 11 -0.09 -7.14 0.32
N SER A 12 1.24 -7.18 0.30
CA SER A 12 2.06 -6.39 1.23
C SER A 12 1.99 -4.91 0.89
N SER A 13 2.25 -4.06 1.88
CA SER A 13 2.29 -2.61 1.67
C SER A 13 3.39 -2.21 0.66
N MET A 14 4.48 -2.99 0.58
CA MET A 14 5.51 -2.85 -0.45
C MET A 14 4.97 -3.14 -1.87
N GLN A 15 4.22 -4.23 -2.05
CA GLN A 15 3.62 -4.56 -3.36
C GLN A 15 2.65 -3.45 -3.81
N VAL A 16 1.81 -2.99 -2.88
CA VAL A 16 0.87 -1.89 -3.11
C VAL A 16 1.62 -0.59 -3.44
N LEU A 17 2.68 -0.25 -2.71
CA LEU A 17 3.50 0.94 -2.98
C LEU A 17 4.14 0.89 -4.37
N ARG A 18 4.70 -0.26 -4.78
CA ARG A 18 5.28 -0.42 -6.12
C ARG A 18 4.23 -0.24 -7.21
N CYS A 19 3.04 -0.79 -7.02
CA CYS A 19 1.92 -0.63 -7.95
C CYS A 19 1.46 0.83 -8.05
N MET A 20 1.40 1.54 -6.92
CA MET A 20 1.13 2.98 -6.87
C MET A 20 2.18 3.78 -7.64
N LEU A 21 3.47 3.54 -7.39
CA LEU A 21 4.55 4.25 -8.07
C LEU A 21 4.55 4.00 -9.59
N TYR A 22 4.23 2.77 -10.01
CA TYR A 22 4.05 2.44 -11.43
C TYR A 22 2.94 3.28 -12.07
N HIS A 23 1.73 3.30 -11.50
CA HIS A 23 0.60 4.02 -12.09
C HIS A 23 0.69 5.54 -11.98
N ILE A 24 1.44 6.06 -11.00
CA ILE A 24 1.81 7.49 -10.95
C ILE A 24 2.77 7.82 -12.09
N LYS A 25 3.81 7.02 -12.30
CA LYS A 25 4.79 7.24 -13.38
C LYS A 25 4.16 7.11 -14.77
N GLU A 26 3.37 6.06 -14.98
CA GLU A 26 2.63 5.83 -16.21
C GLU A 26 1.59 6.94 -16.47
N GLY A 27 0.96 7.44 -15.41
CA GLY A 27 -0.02 8.52 -15.50
C GLY A 27 0.58 9.93 -15.60
N ALA A 28 1.91 10.07 -15.52
CA ALA A 28 2.57 11.37 -15.60
C ALA A 28 2.36 12.02 -16.98
N THR A 29 2.29 11.21 -18.05
CA THR A 29 2.00 11.68 -19.41
C THR A 29 0.56 12.16 -19.58
N SER A 30 -0.36 11.70 -18.71
CA SER A 30 -1.78 12.02 -18.77
C SER A 30 -2.25 12.93 -17.62
N ASN A 31 -1.34 13.63 -16.92
CA ASN A 31 -1.64 14.45 -15.74
C ASN A 31 -2.51 13.72 -14.67
N ARG A 32 -2.32 12.42 -14.52
CA ARG A 32 -3.09 11.61 -13.56
C ARG A 32 -2.75 12.03 -12.13
N THR A 33 -3.77 12.28 -11.32
CA THR A 33 -3.56 12.60 -9.91
C THR A 33 -3.17 11.36 -9.11
N LYS A 34 -2.49 11.55 -7.97
CA LYS A 34 -2.17 10.45 -7.03
C LYS A 34 -3.44 9.70 -6.59
N PHE A 35 -4.57 10.40 -6.48
CA PHE A 35 -5.84 9.82 -6.10
C PHE A 35 -6.43 8.95 -7.22
N GLN A 36 -6.35 9.38 -8.48
CA GLN A 36 -6.74 8.55 -9.62
C GLN A 36 -5.88 7.28 -9.72
N ALA A 37 -4.57 7.40 -9.50
CA ALA A 37 -3.69 6.23 -9.41
C ALA A 37 -4.10 5.30 -8.25
N ALA A 38 -4.48 5.87 -7.09
CA ALA A 38 -5.00 5.11 -5.95
C ALA A 38 -6.26 4.33 -6.29
N LYS A 39 -7.21 4.90 -7.04
CA LYS A 39 -8.42 4.19 -7.49
C LYS A 39 -8.08 2.98 -8.38
N ILE A 40 -7.14 3.15 -9.32
CA ILE A 40 -6.69 2.06 -10.20
C ILE A 40 -6.02 0.94 -9.39
N VAL A 41 -5.18 1.29 -8.42
CA VAL A 41 -4.55 0.29 -7.55
C VAL A 41 -5.59 -0.37 -6.66
N LEU A 42 -6.55 0.39 -6.13
CA LEU A 42 -7.62 -0.13 -5.29
C LEU A 42 -8.44 -1.18 -6.02
N SER A 43 -8.85 -0.93 -7.27
CA SER A 43 -9.63 -1.90 -8.05
C SER A 43 -8.87 -3.21 -8.30
N LYS A 44 -7.54 -3.15 -8.40
CA LYS A 44 -6.69 -4.34 -8.54
C LYS A 44 -6.54 -5.14 -7.25
N ILE A 45 -6.52 -4.46 -6.09
CA ILE A 45 -6.30 -5.13 -4.80
C ILE A 45 -7.60 -5.58 -4.13
N VAL A 46 -8.74 -4.95 -4.43
CA VAL A 46 -10.08 -5.30 -3.91
C VAL A 46 -10.38 -6.79 -4.07
N VAL A 47 -10.05 -7.36 -5.23
CA VAL A 47 -10.26 -8.79 -5.53
C VAL A 47 -9.59 -9.72 -4.50
N PHE A 48 -8.47 -9.31 -3.89
CA PHE A 48 -7.82 -10.11 -2.84
C PHE A 48 -8.56 -10.05 -1.50
N TYR A 49 -9.17 -8.90 -1.17
CA TYR A 49 -9.97 -8.75 0.04
C TYR A 49 -11.31 -9.46 -0.09
N GLU A 50 -11.95 -9.37 -1.26
CA GLU A 50 -13.19 -10.10 -1.57
C GLU A 50 -12.98 -11.61 -1.49
N LYS A 51 -11.90 -12.13 -2.11
CA LYS A 51 -11.54 -13.56 -2.02
C LYS A 51 -11.21 -14.04 -0.61
N ALA A 52 -10.74 -13.13 0.25
CA ALA A 52 -10.41 -13.45 1.63
C ALA A 52 -11.58 -13.22 2.59
N ASP A 53 -12.74 -12.77 2.10
CA ASP A 53 -13.91 -12.37 2.90
C ASP A 53 -13.56 -11.33 3.99
N ILE A 54 -12.68 -10.38 3.66
CA ILE A 54 -12.22 -9.34 4.58
C ILE A 54 -12.94 -8.02 4.28
N PRO A 55 -13.71 -7.47 5.24
CA PRO A 55 -14.42 -6.22 5.02
C PRO A 55 -13.44 -5.06 4.88
N MET A 56 -13.60 -4.29 3.79
CA MET A 56 -12.78 -3.11 3.53
C MET A 56 -13.39 -1.85 4.13
N ILE A 57 -12.52 -0.88 4.45
CA ILE A 57 -12.95 0.51 4.70
C ILE A 57 -13.49 1.13 3.40
N SER A 58 -14.19 2.27 3.51
CA SER A 58 -14.71 2.95 2.32
C SER A 58 -13.60 3.27 1.32
N GLU A 59 -13.96 3.31 0.04
CA GLU A 59 -13.04 3.62 -1.07
C GLU A 59 -12.22 4.88 -0.80
N LEU A 60 -12.87 5.94 -0.29
CA LEU A 60 -12.20 7.19 0.03
C LEU A 60 -11.08 7.01 1.06
N TYR A 61 -11.35 6.30 2.16
CA TYR A 61 -10.34 6.04 3.18
C TYR A 61 -9.25 5.08 2.69
N ALA A 62 -9.61 4.10 1.86
CA ALA A 62 -8.65 3.19 1.25
C ALA A 62 -7.70 3.96 0.33
N CYS A 63 -8.22 4.77 -0.59
CA CYS A 63 -7.43 5.62 -1.47
C CYS A 63 -6.52 6.57 -0.69
N ASN A 64 -7.03 7.21 0.37
CA ASN A 64 -6.21 8.07 1.23
C ASN A 64 -5.05 7.32 1.90
N LYS A 65 -5.26 6.08 2.34
CA LYS A 65 -4.17 5.23 2.85
C LYS A 65 -3.13 4.91 1.78
N LEU A 66 -3.56 4.62 0.55
CA LEU A 66 -2.67 4.35 -0.57
C LEU A 66 -1.82 5.57 -0.93
N VAL A 67 -2.42 6.76 -0.97
CA VAL A 67 -1.69 8.02 -1.20
C VAL A 67 -0.68 8.26 -0.08
N LYS A 68 -1.06 8.04 1.18
CA LYS A 68 -0.17 8.22 2.33
C LYS A 68 1.06 7.30 2.29
N LEU A 69 0.94 6.08 1.76
CA LEU A 69 2.10 5.19 1.53
C LEU A 69 3.12 5.83 0.59
N VAL A 70 2.65 6.47 -0.49
CA VAL A 70 3.52 7.16 -1.45
C VAL A 70 4.18 8.38 -0.81
N GLU A 71 3.42 9.17 -0.05
CA GLU A 71 3.95 10.35 0.66
C GLU A 71 5.01 9.98 1.69
N ASN A 72 4.81 8.92 2.45
CA ASN A 72 5.82 8.44 3.40
C ASN A 72 7.09 7.98 2.69
N ASN A 73 6.96 7.25 1.59
CA ASN A 73 8.10 6.88 0.76
C ASN A 73 8.83 8.11 0.18
N GLN A 74 8.09 9.14 -0.24
CA GLN A 74 8.67 10.38 -0.74
C GLN A 74 9.47 11.10 0.34
N LYS A 75 8.92 11.21 1.56
CA LYS A 75 9.63 11.81 2.71
C LYS A 75 10.97 11.13 3.00
N LEU A 76 11.07 9.82 2.82
CA LEU A 76 12.34 9.08 2.96
C LEU A 76 13.32 9.38 1.82
N ARG A 77 12.80 9.56 0.60
CA ARG A 77 13.61 9.89 -0.58
C ARG A 77 14.12 11.32 -0.57
N ASP A 78 13.35 12.25 0.01
CA ASP A 78 13.68 13.66 0.13
C ASP A 78 14.76 13.93 1.19
N ILE A 79 15.17 12.91 1.97
CA ILE A 79 16.25 13.06 2.95
C ILE A 79 17.56 13.36 2.19
N PRO A 80 18.24 14.47 2.54
CA PRO A 80 19.54 14.84 1.98
C PRO A 80 20.59 13.73 2.16
N LEU A 81 21.45 13.53 1.15
CA LEU A 81 22.41 12.42 1.10
C LEU A 81 23.35 12.38 2.32
N ASP A 82 23.81 13.55 2.76
CA ASP A 82 24.64 13.78 3.94
C ASP A 82 23.99 13.29 5.24
N ARG A 83 22.65 13.31 5.32
CA ARG A 83 21.90 12.89 6.51
C ARG A 83 21.45 11.43 6.48
N ARG A 84 21.53 10.76 5.34
CA ARG A 84 21.02 9.37 5.18
C ARG A 84 21.75 8.34 6.03
N GLN A 85 23.01 8.61 6.38
CA GLN A 85 23.82 7.71 7.21
C GLN A 85 23.71 8.00 8.71
N THR A 86 22.94 9.01 9.12
CA THR A 86 22.76 9.26 10.55
C THR A 86 21.99 8.11 11.20
N PRO A 87 22.36 7.66 12.42
CA PRO A 87 21.71 6.54 13.09
C PRO A 87 20.19 6.70 13.23
N SER A 88 19.72 7.94 13.42
CA SER A 88 18.29 8.27 13.53
C SER A 88 17.52 8.02 12.22
N ILE A 89 18.13 8.30 11.07
CA ILE A 89 17.54 8.06 9.75
C ILE A 89 17.59 6.57 9.39
N LEU A 90 18.70 5.89 9.67
CA LEU A 90 18.80 4.44 9.45
C LEU A 90 17.72 3.69 10.23
N LYS A 91 17.49 4.06 11.50
CA LYS A 91 16.41 3.50 12.32
C LYS A 91 15.02 3.75 11.70
N LYS A 92 14.77 4.96 11.16
CA LYS A 92 13.50 5.28 10.48
C LYS A 92 13.31 4.44 9.21
N VAL A 93 14.36 4.30 8.40
CA VAL A 93 14.32 3.48 7.18
C VAL A 93 14.01 2.03 7.52
N GLU A 94 14.60 1.49 8.59
CA GLU A 94 14.37 0.10 8.99
C GLU A 94 12.95 -0.14 9.54
N ILE A 95 12.42 0.81 10.32
CA ILE A 95 11.02 0.78 10.78
C ILE A 95 10.07 0.78 9.58
N GLU A 96 10.31 1.63 8.59
CA GLU A 96 9.47 1.72 7.39
C GLU A 96 9.59 0.48 6.50
N LYS A 97 10.79 -0.09 6.34
CA LYS A 97 10.97 -1.39 5.65
C LYS A 97 10.16 -2.50 6.33
N THR A 98 10.23 -2.58 7.65
CA THR A 98 9.48 -3.56 8.44
C THR A 98 7.97 -3.34 8.30
N ALA A 99 7.51 -2.10 8.28
CA ALA A 99 6.11 -1.76 8.05
C ALA A 99 5.65 -2.12 6.63
N LEU A 100 6.49 -1.87 5.62
CA LEU A 100 6.21 -2.18 4.23
C LEU A 100 6.14 -3.68 3.94
N ALA A 101 6.89 -4.50 4.70
CA ALA A 101 6.82 -5.96 4.62
C ALA A 101 5.47 -6.53 5.10
N LYS A 102 4.74 -5.80 5.94
CA LYS A 102 3.42 -6.23 6.45
C LYS A 102 2.32 -6.08 5.41
N THR A 103 1.28 -6.87 5.57
CA THR A 103 0.05 -6.81 4.78
C THR A 103 -0.54 -5.40 4.76
N CYS A 104 -0.97 -4.93 3.59
CA CYS A 104 -1.63 -3.65 3.46
C CYS A 104 -2.99 -3.69 4.18
N ARG A 105 -3.10 -2.99 5.31
CA ARG A 105 -4.31 -3.02 6.12
C ARG A 105 -5.36 -2.03 5.61
N LEU A 106 -6.27 -2.51 4.77
CA LEU A 106 -7.41 -1.75 4.25
C LEU A 106 -8.75 -2.13 4.93
N TRP A 107 -8.72 -2.85 6.04
CA TRP A 107 -9.89 -3.15 6.86
C TRP A 107 -10.00 -2.25 8.10
N PRO A 108 -11.20 -2.13 8.70
CA PRO A 108 -11.39 -1.48 9.99
C PRO A 108 -10.57 -2.17 11.10
N LYS A 109 -10.07 -1.42 12.09
CA LYS A 109 -9.32 -2.00 13.23
C LYS A 109 -10.08 -3.11 13.97
N LYS A 110 -11.41 -3.06 13.97
CA LYS A 110 -12.30 -4.04 14.60
C LYS A 110 -12.62 -5.26 13.73
N ALA A 111 -12.20 -5.30 12.46
CA ALA A 111 -12.49 -6.44 11.59
C ALA A 111 -11.73 -7.72 11.99
N GLU A 112 -10.62 -7.59 12.73
CA GLU A 112 -9.90 -8.74 13.33
C GLU A 112 -10.62 -9.31 14.57
N MET A 113 -11.65 -8.64 15.10
CA MET A 113 -12.40 -9.06 16.31
C MET A 113 -13.64 -9.91 16.01
N LYS A 114 -13.99 -10.18 14.75
CA LYS A 114 -15.01 -11.18 14.40
C LYS A 114 -14.33 -12.52 14.09
N LYS A 115 -13.83 -13.17 15.13
CA LYS A 115 -13.73 -14.63 15.17
C LYS A 115 -14.37 -15.08 16.48
N ILE A 116 -15.60 -15.59 16.31
CA ILE A 116 -16.35 -16.56 17.13
C ILE A 116 -16.27 -16.35 18.64
#